data_AF-Q5XM87-F1
#
_entry.id   AF-Q5XM87-F1
#
_cell.length_a   1.000
_cell.length_b   1.000
_cell.length_c   1.000
_cell.angle_alpha   90.00
_cell.angle_beta   90.00
_cell.angle_gamma   90.00
#
_symmetry.space_group_name_H-M   'P 1'
#
loop_
_entity.id
_entity.type
_entity.pdbx_description
1 polymer ?
#
loop_
_entity_poly.entity_id
_entity_poly.type
_entity_poly.pdbx_seq_one_letter_code
_entity_poly.pdbx_strand_id
1 'polypeptide(L)'
;LAEKAALAYAAEHGMELVTIITTLVVGPFLSTGMPPSMITALALVTGNEAHYSILKQVQFVHLDDLCDAHIFLFEHPAAAGRYVCSSCDTTIHDLAAMLRDRYPEYDIPERFPAG
;
A
#
# COMPACT_ATOMS: atom_id res chain seq x y z
N LEU A 1 14.06 3.11 -10.44
CA LEU A 1 14.98 2.79 -11.55
C LEU A 1 14.40 1.68 -12.43
N ALA A 2 13.98 0.55 -11.87
CA ALA A 2 13.39 -0.57 -12.63
C ALA A 2 12.18 -0.19 -13.50
N GLU A 3 11.19 0.52 -12.95
CA GLU A 3 9.99 0.94 -13.71
C GLU A 3 10.36 1.76 -14.95
N LYS A 4 11.26 2.75 -14.80
CA LYS A 4 11.72 3.58 -15.92
C LYS A 4 12.40 2.75 -17.01
N ALA A 5 13.23 1.77 -16.62
CA ALA A 5 13.91 0.88 -17.56
C ALA A 5 12.93 -0.03 -18.30
N ALA A 6 11.91 -0.57 -17.60
CA ALA A 6 10.87 -1.39 -18.22
C ALA A 6 10.03 -0.58 -19.22
N LEU A 7 9.65 0.66 -18.86
CA LEU A 7 8.91 1.56 -19.76
C LEU A 7 9.72 1.94 -21.00
N ALA A 8 11.01 2.23 -20.86
CA ALA A 8 11.90 2.52 -21.99
C ALA A 8 12.04 1.31 -22.92
N TYR A 9 12.30 0.13 -22.35
CA TYR A 9 12.41 -1.11 -23.12
C TYR A 9 11.12 -1.43 -23.89
N ALA A 10 9.96 -1.30 -23.24
CA ALA A 10 8.67 -1.54 -23.86
C ALA A 10 8.43 -0.60 -25.05
N ALA A 11 8.72 0.70 -24.88
CA ALA A 11 8.58 1.69 -25.94
C ALA A 11 9.52 1.41 -27.14
N GLU A 12 10.77 1.02 -26.88
CA GLU A 12 11.75 0.68 -27.92
C GLU A 12 11.36 -0.59 -28.72
N HIS A 13 10.64 -1.52 -28.11
CA HIS A 13 10.31 -2.82 -28.70
C HIS A 13 8.84 -2.93 -29.14
N GLY A 14 8.07 -1.84 -29.09
CA GLY A 14 6.65 -1.84 -29.48
C GLY A 14 5.78 -2.72 -28.59
N MET A 15 6.15 -2.90 -27.32
CA MET A 15 5.38 -3.67 -26.34
C MET A 15 4.37 -2.76 -25.65
N GLU A 16 3.15 -3.26 -25.48
CA GLU A 16 2.15 -2.62 -24.61
C GLU A 16 2.49 -2.92 -23.14
N LEU A 17 2.79 -1.87 -22.38
CA LEU A 17 3.10 -1.96 -20.96
C LEU A 17 2.28 -0.96 -20.17
N VAL A 18 1.55 -1.47 -19.18
CA VAL A 18 0.85 -0.69 -18.15
C VAL A 18 1.54 -0.95 -16.82
N THR A 19 1.74 0.10 -16.02
CA THR A 19 2.25 -0.04 -14.65
C THR A 19 1.23 0.41 -13.62
N ILE A 20 1.18 -0.31 -12.50
CA ILE A 20 0.36 0.03 -11.35
C ILE A 20 1.29 0.50 -10.23
N ILE A 21 1.03 1.69 -9.72
CA ILE A 21 1.69 2.29 -8.57
C ILE A 21 0.78 2.05 -7.38
N THR A 22 1.11 1.04 -6.58
CA THR A 22 0.38 0.74 -5.35
C THR A 22 0.92 1.54 -4.18
N THR A 23 0.03 1.89 -3.25
CA THR A 23 0.38 2.40 -1.93
C THR A 23 0.46 1.24 -0.92
N LEU A 24 0.29 1.48 0.39
CA LEU A 24 0.41 0.43 1.40
C LEU A 24 -0.76 -0.57 1.28
N VAL A 25 -0.46 -1.79 0.83
CA VAL A 25 -1.46 -2.84 0.61
C VAL A 25 -1.84 -3.53 1.93
N VAL A 26 -3.13 -3.53 2.25
CA VAL A 26 -3.68 -4.11 3.48
C VAL A 26 -4.84 -5.02 3.14
N GLY A 27 -4.90 -6.19 3.76
CA GLY A 27 -6.02 -7.11 3.59
C GLY A 27 -5.69 -8.52 4.06
N PRO A 28 -6.68 -9.42 4.06
CA PRO A 28 -6.46 -10.85 4.24
C PRO A 28 -5.47 -11.38 3.20
N PHE A 29 -4.67 -12.39 3.54
CA PHE A 29 -3.65 -12.95 2.64
C PHE A 29 -3.60 -14.47 2.77
N LEU A 30 -3.16 -15.14 1.70
CA LEU A 30 -3.11 -16.61 1.61
C LEU A 30 -1.78 -17.19 2.12
N SER A 31 -0.73 -16.38 2.21
CA SER A 31 0.59 -16.83 2.65
C SER A 31 0.61 -17.19 4.14
N THR A 32 1.43 -18.17 4.52
CA THR A 32 1.64 -18.54 5.92
C THR A 32 2.56 -17.57 6.67
N GLY A 33 3.43 -16.86 5.95
CA GLY A 33 4.30 -15.83 6.50
C GLY A 33 3.62 -14.46 6.52
N MET A 34 4.06 -13.61 7.45
CA MET A 34 3.61 -12.21 7.55
C MET A 34 4.06 -11.42 6.31
N PRO A 35 3.13 -10.82 5.53
CA PRO A 35 3.50 -9.98 4.40
C PRO A 35 4.27 -8.73 4.86
N PRO A 36 5.30 -8.27 4.11
CA PRO A 36 6.06 -7.08 4.48
C PRO A 36 5.21 -5.80 4.63
N SER A 37 4.17 -5.65 3.81
CA SER A 37 3.23 -4.52 3.94
C SER A 37 2.45 -4.57 5.26
N MET A 38 2.03 -5.76 5.70
CA MET A 38 1.31 -5.96 6.95
C MET A 38 2.18 -5.69 8.18
N ILE A 39 3.50 -5.94 8.12
CA ILE A 39 4.45 -5.50 9.18
C ILE A 39 4.38 -3.99 9.36
N THR A 40 4.31 -3.23 8.26
CA THR A 40 4.18 -1.77 8.30
C THR A 40 2.79 -1.34 8.75
N ALA A 41 1.73 -1.93 8.19
CA ALA A 41 0.35 -1.56 8.49
C ALA A 41 -0.04 -1.82 9.96
N LEU A 42 0.54 -2.86 10.57
CA LEU A 42 0.32 -3.23 11.97
C LEU A 42 1.41 -2.70 12.92
N ALA A 43 2.28 -1.79 12.45
CA ALA A 43 3.37 -1.26 13.27
C ALA A 43 2.88 -0.61 14.56
N LEU A 44 1.73 0.08 14.52
CA LEU A 44 1.11 0.70 15.69
C LEU A 44 0.61 -0.31 16.74
N VAL A 45 0.19 -1.50 16.30
CA VAL A 45 -0.30 -2.57 17.18
C VAL A 45 0.87 -3.36 17.78
N THR A 46 1.94 -3.53 17.01
CA THR A 46 3.13 -4.29 17.39
C THR A 46 4.20 -3.45 18.08
N GLY A 47 4.04 -2.12 18.13
CA GLY A 47 5.03 -1.19 18.68
C GLY A 47 6.28 -1.04 17.81
N ASN A 48 6.22 -1.37 16.52
CA ASN A 48 7.39 -1.31 15.62
C ASN A 48 7.63 0.10 15.08
N GLU A 49 8.23 0.95 15.90
CA GLU A 49 8.46 2.38 15.59
C GLU A 49 9.27 2.63 14.31
N ALA A 50 10.11 1.68 13.88
CA ALA A 50 10.93 1.82 12.67
C ALA A 50 10.08 2.04 11.40
N HIS A 51 8.81 1.64 11.42
CA HIS A 51 7.88 1.77 10.30
C HIS A 51 7.00 3.03 10.38
N TYR A 52 7.06 3.81 11.48
CA TYR A 52 6.17 4.95 11.68
C TYR A 52 6.40 6.07 10.66
N SER A 53 7.61 6.19 10.13
CA SER A 53 7.94 7.16 9.07
C SER A 53 7.07 6.95 7.82
N ILE A 54 6.76 5.70 7.47
CA ILE A 54 5.87 5.35 6.36
C ILE A 54 4.41 5.67 6.72
N LEU A 55 4.04 5.51 8.00
CA LEU A 55 2.68 5.72 8.48
C LEU A 55 2.31 7.19 8.74
N LYS A 56 3.29 8.11 8.85
CA LYS A 56 3.05 9.54 9.17
C LYS A 56 1.92 10.15 8.33
N GLN A 57 1.99 9.95 7.02
CA GLN A 57 0.97 10.32 6.03
C GLN A 57 0.88 9.18 5.03
N VAL A 58 -0.04 8.26 5.28
CA VAL A 58 -0.09 6.98 4.58
C VAL A 58 -1.31 6.89 3.69
N GLN A 59 -1.13 6.24 2.55
CA GLN A 59 -2.20 5.86 1.65
C GLN A 59 -2.32 4.35 1.62
N PHE A 60 -3.55 3.85 1.56
CA PHE A 60 -3.88 2.44 1.58
C PHE A 60 -4.60 2.00 0.31
N VAL A 61 -4.51 0.70 0.05
CA VAL A 61 -5.36 -0.01 -0.91
C VAL A 61 -5.67 -1.39 -0.34
N HIS A 62 -6.89 -1.87 -0.54
CA HIS A 62 -7.22 -3.24 -0.17
C HIS A 62 -6.52 -4.23 -1.10
N LEU A 63 -6.11 -5.41 -0.59
CA LEU A 63 -5.45 -6.42 -1.42
C LEU A 63 -6.31 -6.83 -2.62
N ASP A 64 -7.60 -7.10 -2.39
CA ASP A 64 -8.51 -7.51 -3.47
C ASP A 64 -8.70 -6.38 -4.51
N ASP A 65 -8.85 -5.12 -4.08
CA ASP A 65 -8.97 -3.97 -5.00
C ASP A 65 -7.73 -3.84 -5.89
N LEU A 66 -6.53 -4.09 -5.34
CA LEU A 66 -5.30 -4.08 -6.12
C LEU A 66 -5.27 -5.23 -7.15
N CYS A 67 -5.65 -6.44 -6.73
CA CYS A 67 -5.76 -7.59 -7.63
C CYS A 67 -6.76 -7.35 -8.77
N ASP A 68 -7.93 -6.80 -8.44
CA ASP A 68 -8.95 -6.45 -9.42
C ASP A 68 -8.47 -5.33 -10.36
N ALA A 69 -7.73 -4.33 -9.85
CA ALA A 69 -7.12 -3.30 -10.70
C ALA A 69 -6.10 -3.88 -11.69
N HIS A 70 -5.32 -4.87 -11.28
CA HIS A 70 -4.42 -5.60 -12.19
C HIS A 70 -5.19 -6.31 -13.32
N ILE A 71 -6.25 -7.04 -12.98
CA ILE A 71 -7.09 -7.74 -13.96
C ILE A 71 -7.77 -6.72 -14.89
N PHE A 72 -8.39 -5.70 -14.32
CA PHE A 72 -9.11 -4.66 -15.06
C PHE A 72 -8.22 -3.96 -16.08
N LEU A 73 -7.01 -3.52 -15.68
CA LEU A 73 -6.10 -2.82 -16.58
C LEU A 73 -5.50 -3.74 -17.64
N PHE A 74 -5.34 -5.03 -17.34
CA PHE A 74 -4.92 -6.01 -18.34
C PHE A 74 -6.02 -6.27 -19.38
N GLU A 75 -7.27 -6.38 -18.95
CA GLU A 75 -8.41 -6.68 -19.84
C GLU A 75 -8.92 -5.47 -20.64
N HIS A 76 -8.50 -4.25 -20.30
CA HIS A 76 -8.97 -3.01 -20.93
C HIS A 76 -8.02 -2.53 -22.04
N PRO A 77 -8.34 -2.70 -23.34
CA PRO A 77 -7.39 -2.44 -24.43
C PRO A 77 -6.98 -0.97 -24.59
N ALA A 78 -7.73 -0.04 -24.01
CA ALA A 78 -7.40 1.38 -24.00
C ALA A 78 -6.52 1.79 -22.80
N ALA A 79 -6.21 0.86 -21.89
CA ALA A 79 -5.34 1.15 -20.75
C ALA A 79 -3.91 1.39 -21.23
N ALA A 80 -3.33 2.51 -20.82
CA ALA A 80 -1.98 2.89 -21.23
C ALA A 80 -1.28 3.71 -20.14
N GLY A 81 0.02 3.51 -20.00
CA GLY A 81 0.85 4.28 -19.08
C GLY A 81 0.77 3.79 -17.65
N ARG A 82 0.64 4.73 -16.70
CA ARG A 82 0.84 4.49 -15.26
C ARG A 82 -0.44 4.83 -14.50
N TYR A 83 -0.90 3.90 -13.66
CA TYR A 83 -2.10 4.06 -12.84
C TYR A 83 -1.74 4.01 -11.37
N VAL A 84 -2.19 4.99 -10.59
CA VAL A 84 -2.10 4.93 -9.12
C VAL A 84 -3.29 4.11 -8.62
N CYS A 85 -3.01 3.06 -7.85
CA CYS A 85 -4.01 2.24 -7.20
C CYS A 85 -3.95 2.49 -5.69
N SER A 86 -4.84 3.38 -5.23
CA SER A 86 -4.96 3.82 -3.85
C SER A 86 -6.41 4.24 -3.60
N SER A 87 -6.98 3.87 -2.45
CA SER A 87 -8.39 4.09 -2.15
C SER A 87 -8.63 5.06 -0.99
N CYS A 88 -7.70 5.17 -0.05
CA CYS A 88 -7.82 6.14 1.05
C CYS A 88 -6.46 6.59 1.57
N ASP A 89 -6.46 7.74 2.24
CA ASP A 89 -5.31 8.32 2.91
C ASP A 89 -5.67 8.79 4.31
N THR A 90 -4.68 8.80 5.20
CA THR A 90 -4.87 9.20 6.60
C THR A 90 -3.54 9.59 7.24
N THR A 91 -3.61 10.25 8.39
CA THR A 91 -2.44 10.47 9.25
C THR A 91 -2.22 9.29 10.20
N ILE A 92 -1.00 9.14 10.71
CA ILE A 92 -0.70 8.18 11.79
C ILE A 92 -1.58 8.42 13.03
N HIS A 93 -1.96 9.67 13.30
CA HIS A 93 -2.81 10.03 14.45
C HIS A 93 -4.24 9.49 14.30
N ASP A 94 -4.84 9.70 13.13
CA ASP A 94 -6.20 9.25 12.82
C ASP A 94 -6.24 7.72 12.72
N LEU A 95 -5.19 7.11 12.13
CA LEU A 95 -5.04 5.65 12.10
C LEU A 95 -4.98 5.07 13.51
N ALA A 96 -4.17 5.65 14.40
CA ALA A 96 -4.04 5.21 15.78
C ALA A 96 -5.35 5.38 16.57
N ALA A 97 -6.07 6.49 16.36
CA ALA A 97 -7.37 6.72 16.96
C ALA A 97 -8.40 5.67 16.52
N MET A 98 -8.49 5.40 15.22
CA MET A 98 -9.36 4.37 14.67
C MET A 98 -9.02 2.97 15.22
N LEU A 99 -7.74 2.63 15.31
CA LEU A 99 -7.34 1.31 15.84
C LEU A 99 -7.64 1.17 17.33
N ARG A 100 -7.48 2.23 18.15
CA ARG A 100 -7.85 2.20 19.57
C ARG A 100 -9.35 1.99 19.77
N ASP A 101 -10.17 2.68 18.98
CA ASP A 101 -11.62 2.54 19.03
C ASP A 101 -12.06 1.12 18.67
N ARG A 102 -11.45 0.55 17.62
CA ARG A 102 -11.82 -0.79 17.12
C ARG A 102 -11.23 -1.94 17.93
N TYR A 103 -10.03 -1.77 18.48
CA TYR A 103 -9.29 -2.83 19.17
C TYR A 103 -8.75 -2.32 20.52
N PRO A 104 -9.63 -2.08 21.51
CA PRO A 104 -9.26 -1.54 22.82
C PRO A 104 -8.34 -2.45 23.64
N GLU A 105 -8.16 -3.71 23.24
CA GLU A 105 -7.26 -4.67 23.88
C GLU A 105 -5.77 -4.44 23.56
N TYR A 106 -5.44 -3.65 22.55
CA TYR A 106 -4.05 -3.35 22.18
C TYR A 106 -3.59 -1.99 22.74
N ASP A 107 -2.33 -1.94 23.18
CA ASP A 107 -1.68 -0.71 23.62
C ASP A 107 -1.17 0.09 22.41
N ILE A 108 -2.00 1.00 21.91
CA ILE A 108 -1.74 1.77 20.70
C ILE A 108 -1.35 3.21 21.06
N PRO A 109 -0.16 3.70 20.63
CA PRO A 109 0.35 4.99 21.07
C PRO A 109 -0.55 6.19 20.72
N GLU A 110 -0.61 7.17 21.63
CA GLU A 110 -1.26 8.47 21.39
C GLU A 110 -0.29 9.52 20.86
N ARG A 111 1.01 9.33 21.10
CA ARG A 111 2.06 10.27 20.76
C ARG A 111 3.12 9.56 19.94
N PHE A 112 3.63 10.26 18.93
CA PHE A 112 4.65 9.75 18.02
C PHE A 112 5.89 10.64 18.12
N PRO A 113 7.10 10.07 17.96
CA PRO A 113 8.32 10.87 17.92
C PRO A 113 8.23 11.96 16.86
N ALA A 114 8.64 13.18 17.21
CA ALA A 114 8.83 14.26 16.25
C ALA A 114 10.07 13.94 15.40
N GLY A 115 9.88 13.16 14.35
CA GLY A 115 10.90 12.96 13.32
C GLY A 115 10.84 14.04 12.25
#